data_AF-A0A218WE61-F1
#
_entry.id   AF-A0A218WE61-F1
#
_cell.length_a   1.000
_cell.length_b   1.000
_cell.length_c   1.000
_cell.angle_alpha   90.00
_cell.angle_beta   90.00
_cell.angle_gamma   90.00
#
_symmetry.space_group_name_H-M   'P 1'
#
loop_
_entity.id
_entity.type
_entity.pdbx_description
1 polymer ?
#
loop_
_entity_poly.entity_id
_entity_poly.type
_entity_poly.pdbx_seq_one_letter_code
_entity_poly.pdbx_strand_id
1 'polypeptide(L)'
;MLYGIRAAEARLLIRRLFQGYSKGETKSQKQDMKSVFFELTLNVVMRMIAGKRYYGKSVEEEEEARKFKEIVSETFRLSGPTDLVNFIPALKWTGLTCGIEKSFIELHEKRDKFMKNLIEEHKNRIQDSPSSVGTSRTMIEVLLSPRETEPEYYRN
;
A
#
# COMPACT_ATOMS: atom_id res chain seq x y z
N MET A 1 -1.74 -17.01 -8.52
CA MET A 1 -0.86 -16.02 -7.84
C MET A 1 -1.58 -15.27 -6.72
N LEU A 2 -2.66 -14.53 -7.01
CA LEU A 2 -3.31 -13.62 -6.04
C LEU A 2 -4.25 -14.29 -5.01
N TYR A 3 -4.78 -15.48 -5.32
CA TYR A 3 -5.65 -16.23 -4.39
C TYR A 3 -4.95 -16.62 -3.08
N GLY A 4 -3.70 -17.11 -3.17
CA GLY A 4 -2.94 -17.55 -2.00
C GLY A 4 -2.67 -16.42 -1.01
N ILE A 5 -2.37 -15.22 -1.52
CA ILE A 5 -2.16 -14.01 -0.70
C ILE A 5 -3.45 -13.64 0.03
N ARG A 6 -4.57 -13.52 -0.69
CA ARG A 6 -5.88 -13.19 -0.10
C ARG A 6 -6.29 -14.16 1.00
N ALA A 7 -6.18 -15.47 0.72
CA ALA A 7 -6.53 -16.51 1.68
C ALA A 7 -5.59 -16.50 2.90
N ALA A 8 -4.29 -16.23 2.71
CA ALA A 8 -3.33 -16.13 3.80
C ALA A 8 -3.63 -14.94 4.72
N GLU A 9 -3.89 -13.76 4.17
CA GLU A 9 -4.22 -12.58 4.97
C GLU A 9 -5.56 -12.74 5.71
N ALA A 10 -6.58 -13.30 5.05
CA ALA A 10 -7.86 -13.59 5.70
C ALA A 10 -7.70 -14.56 6.88
N ARG A 11 -6.92 -15.64 6.72
CA ARG A 11 -6.62 -16.58 7.81
C ARG A 11 -5.85 -15.92 8.96
N LEU A 12 -4.89 -15.05 8.65
CA LEU A 12 -4.14 -14.30 9.66
C LEU A 12 -5.06 -13.37 10.47
N LEU A 13 -5.97 -12.67 9.79
CA LEU A 13 -6.95 -11.83 10.45
C LEU A 13 -7.84 -12.66 11.39
N ILE A 14 -8.42 -13.76 10.88
CA ILE A 14 -9.27 -14.64 11.68
C ILE A 14 -8.54 -15.11 12.94
N ARG A 15 -7.29 -15.56 12.81
CA ARG A 15 -6.46 -15.97 13.96
C ARG A 15 -6.24 -14.82 14.95
N ARG A 16 -5.97 -13.60 14.48
CA ARG A 16 -5.80 -12.41 15.33
C ARG A 16 -7.08 -12.10 16.12
N LEU A 17 -8.24 -12.19 15.48
CA LEU A 17 -9.54 -11.97 16.12
C LEU A 17 -9.82 -13.04 17.19
N PHE A 18 -9.60 -14.32 16.88
CA PHE A 18 -9.79 -15.41 17.85
C PHE A 18 -8.80 -15.37 19.02
N GLN A 19 -7.54 -15.02 18.78
CA GLN A 19 -6.54 -14.88 19.85
C GLN A 19 -6.87 -13.72 20.80
N GLY A 20 -7.43 -12.63 20.28
CA GLY A 20 -7.96 -11.54 21.10
C GLY A 20 -9.13 -11.97 21.99
N TYR A 21 -9.93 -12.93 21.51
CA TYR A 21 -11.07 -13.48 22.26
C TYR A 21 -10.64 -14.50 23.34
N SER A 22 -9.67 -15.37 23.05
CA SER A 22 -9.21 -16.44 23.97
C SER A 22 -8.35 -15.97 25.13
N LYS A 23 -7.77 -14.75 25.08
CA LYS A 23 -6.87 -14.25 26.14
C LYS A 23 -7.55 -13.76 27.42
N GLY A 24 -8.85 -14.00 27.59
CA GLY A 24 -9.52 -13.89 28.90
C GLY A 24 -9.57 -12.49 29.51
N GLU A 25 -9.23 -11.43 28.77
CA GLU A 25 -9.59 -10.08 29.19
C GLU A 25 -11.11 -9.95 29.04
N THR A 26 -11.79 -9.86 30.17
CA THR A 26 -13.24 -9.72 30.37
C THR A 26 -13.80 -8.39 29.86
N LYS A 27 -13.31 -7.93 28.70
CA LYS A 27 -13.90 -6.90 27.87
C LYS A 27 -13.80 -7.43 26.45
N SER A 28 -14.93 -7.86 25.89
CA SER A 28 -15.08 -8.05 24.45
C SER A 28 -14.44 -6.86 23.75
N GLN A 29 -13.23 -7.03 23.20
CA GLN A 29 -12.46 -5.92 22.67
C GLN A 29 -13.23 -5.44 21.45
N LYS A 30 -13.98 -4.36 21.61
CA LYS A 30 -14.78 -3.76 20.55
C LYS A 30 -13.81 -3.23 19.51
N GLN A 31 -13.45 -4.08 18.55
CA GLN A 31 -12.60 -3.71 17.44
C GLN A 31 -13.47 -3.03 16.39
N ASP A 32 -13.00 -1.90 15.88
CA ASP A 32 -13.61 -1.28 14.73
C ASP A 32 -13.37 -2.15 13.50
N MET A 33 -14.40 -2.88 13.08
CA MET A 33 -14.32 -3.76 11.92
C MET A 33 -13.98 -3.00 10.63
N LYS A 34 -14.29 -1.69 10.54
CA LYS A 34 -13.88 -0.89 9.38
C LYS A 34 -12.36 -0.78 9.31
N SER A 35 -11.72 -0.35 10.40
CA SER A 35 -10.25 -0.30 10.50
C SER A 35 -9.63 -1.67 10.23
N VAL A 36 -10.18 -2.74 10.81
CA VAL A 36 -9.69 -4.12 10.60
C VAL A 36 -9.73 -4.55 9.13
N PHE A 37 -10.84 -4.32 8.43
CA PHE A 37 -10.95 -4.67 7.01
C PHE A 37 -10.11 -3.77 6.11
N PHE A 38 -9.91 -2.52 6.52
CA PHE A 38 -9.04 -1.58 5.84
C PHE A 38 -7.57 -2.04 5.89
N GLU A 39 -7.07 -2.40 7.08
CA GLU A 39 -5.73 -2.99 7.25
C GLU A 39 -5.56 -4.26 6.40
N LEU A 40 -6.56 -5.15 6.43
CA LEU A 40 -6.56 -6.37 5.63
C LEU A 40 -6.41 -6.05 4.13
N THR A 41 -7.19 -5.10 3.63
CA THR A 41 -7.21 -4.73 2.21
C THR A 41 -5.85 -4.18 1.78
N LEU A 42 -5.27 -3.27 2.56
CA LEU A 42 -3.97 -2.69 2.25
C LEU A 42 -2.84 -3.72 2.29
N ASN A 43 -2.85 -4.62 3.28
CA ASN A 43 -1.89 -5.71 3.34
C ASN A 43 -2.03 -6.67 2.15
N VAL A 44 -3.26 -7.00 1.74
CA VAL A 44 -3.51 -7.82 0.55
C VAL A 44 -2.95 -7.14 -0.69
N VAL A 45 -3.28 -5.87 -0.92
CA VAL A 45 -2.81 -5.10 -2.09
C VAL A 45 -1.29 -5.00 -2.11
N MET A 46 -0.66 -4.60 -1.01
CA MET A 46 0.78 -4.43 -0.98
C MET A 46 1.56 -5.74 -1.06
N ARG A 47 1.01 -6.85 -0.55
CA ARG A 47 1.62 -8.16 -0.78
C ARG A 47 1.52 -8.60 -2.24
N MET A 48 0.48 -8.21 -2.96
CA MET A 48 0.39 -8.48 -4.40
C MET A 48 1.36 -7.61 -5.19
N ILE A 49 1.49 -6.33 -4.83
CA ILE A 49 2.32 -5.36 -5.56
C ILE A 49 3.81 -5.60 -5.30
N ALA A 50 4.20 -5.64 -4.04
CA ALA A 50 5.59 -5.59 -3.59
C ALA A 50 5.99 -6.78 -2.70
N GLY A 51 5.07 -7.71 -2.42
CA GLY A 51 5.34 -8.83 -1.51
C GLY A 51 5.34 -8.47 -0.02
N LYS A 52 5.14 -7.21 0.33
CA LYS A 52 5.28 -6.65 1.70
C LYS A 52 3.95 -6.41 2.41
N ARG A 53 4.00 -6.34 3.75
CA ARG A 53 2.90 -5.90 4.62
C ARG A 53 3.32 -4.63 5.34
N TYR A 54 2.36 -3.75 5.61
CA TYR A 54 2.61 -2.50 6.34
C TYR A 54 1.71 -2.32 7.56
N TYR A 55 0.79 -3.25 7.81
CA TYR A 55 -0.05 -3.29 9.00
C TYR A 55 0.14 -4.60 9.77
N GLY A 56 0.05 -4.52 11.09
CA GLY A 56 0.23 -5.63 12.02
C GLY A 56 1.43 -5.44 12.94
N LYS A 57 1.40 -6.13 14.09
CA LYS A 57 2.38 -5.96 15.18
C LYS A 57 3.83 -6.16 14.76
N SER A 58 4.09 -7.01 13.76
CA SER A 58 5.44 -7.32 13.30
C SER A 58 6.09 -6.24 12.43
N VAL A 59 5.32 -5.23 12.00
CA VAL A 59 5.78 -4.17 11.08
C VAL A 59 5.51 -2.76 11.62
N GLU A 60 5.05 -2.64 12.87
CA GLU A 60 4.68 -1.33 13.45
C GLU A 60 5.89 -0.41 13.67
N GLU A 61 7.06 -0.97 13.92
CA GLU A 61 8.32 -0.23 14.16
C GLU A 61 9.13 -0.01 12.88
N GLU A 62 8.69 -0.57 11.75
CA GLU A 62 9.40 -0.43 10.48
C GLU A 62 9.20 0.98 9.90
N GLU A 63 10.32 1.65 9.61
CA GLU A 63 10.31 3.02 9.09
C GLU A 63 9.57 3.15 7.75
N GLU A 64 9.71 2.12 6.90
CA GLU A 64 8.97 2.00 5.63
C GLU A 64 7.45 1.91 5.87
N ALA A 65 7.01 1.12 6.86
CA ALA A 65 5.61 1.00 7.20
C ALA A 65 5.02 2.31 7.76
N ARG A 66 5.80 3.06 8.54
CA ARG A 66 5.39 4.40 9.01
C ARG A 66 5.18 5.36 7.83
N LYS A 67 6.13 5.41 6.88
CA LYS A 67 6.00 6.22 5.66
C LYS A 67 4.78 5.83 4.83
N PHE A 68 4.54 4.53 4.65
CA PHE A 68 3.37 4.04 3.91
C PHE A 68 2.07 4.49 4.58
N LYS A 69 1.95 4.33 5.91
CA LYS A 69 0.77 4.78 6.67
C LYS A 69 0.55 6.28 6.58
N GLU A 70 1.61 7.08 6.58
CA GLU A 70 1.56 8.53 6.38
C GLU A 70 0.97 8.87 5.01
N ILE A 71 1.50 8.28 3.93
CA ILE A 71 1.01 8.48 2.56
C ILE A 71 -0.47 8.10 2.44
N VAL A 72 -0.87 6.96 3.02
CA VAL A 72 -2.27 6.50 3.02
C VAL A 72 -3.15 7.50 3.76
N SER A 73 -2.76 7.91 4.97
CA SER A 73 -3.50 8.88 5.79
C SER A 73 -3.68 10.22 5.09
N GLU A 74 -2.60 10.76 4.51
CA GLU A 74 -2.64 12.00 3.73
C GLU A 74 -3.51 11.88 2.48
N THR A 75 -3.48 10.73 1.80
CA THR A 75 -4.36 10.45 0.65
C THR A 75 -5.83 10.56 1.05
N PHE A 76 -6.26 9.87 2.11
CA PHE A 76 -7.66 9.92 2.56
C PHE A 76 -8.06 11.30 3.07
N ARG A 77 -7.16 12.01 3.78
CA ARG A 77 -7.40 13.36 4.26
C ARG A 77 -7.60 14.35 3.10
N LEU A 78 -6.81 14.23 2.04
CA LEU A 78 -6.91 15.11 0.88
C LEU A 78 -8.07 14.72 -0.04
N SER A 79 -8.41 13.43 -0.16
CA SER A 79 -9.51 12.90 -0.98
C SER A 79 -10.91 13.21 -0.42
N GLY A 80 -11.08 13.29 0.91
CA GLY A 80 -12.40 13.51 1.52
C GLY A 80 -13.08 14.85 1.18
N PRO A 81 -12.37 16.00 1.20
CA PRO A 81 -12.93 17.29 0.80
C PRO A 81 -12.92 17.56 -0.71
N THR A 82 -12.15 16.81 -1.52
CA THR A 82 -11.92 17.15 -2.94
C THR A 82 -13.16 16.98 -3.81
N ASP A 83 -14.11 16.14 -3.41
CA ASP A 83 -15.39 16.02 -4.10
C ASP A 83 -16.11 17.38 -4.18
N LEU A 84 -15.96 18.26 -3.18
CA LEU A 84 -16.58 19.60 -3.20
C LEU A 84 -15.91 20.57 -4.21
N VAL A 85 -14.61 20.43 -4.45
CA VAL A 85 -13.86 21.29 -5.39
C VAL A 85 -14.20 20.97 -6.85
N ASN A 86 -14.48 19.69 -7.14
CA ASN A 86 -14.97 19.27 -8.46
C ASN A 86 -16.42 19.68 -8.73
N PHE A 87 -17.22 19.94 -7.67
CA PHE A 87 -18.63 20.34 -7.78
C PHE A 87 -18.86 21.86 -7.88
N ILE A 88 -17.92 22.71 -7.45
CA ILE A 88 -18.10 24.17 -7.47
C ILE A 88 -16.91 24.86 -8.17
N PRO A 89 -16.98 25.06 -9.51
CA PRO A 89 -15.92 25.70 -10.30
C PRO A 89 -15.51 27.09 -9.78
N ALA A 90 -16.41 27.82 -9.10
CA ALA A 90 -16.14 29.13 -8.53
C ALA A 90 -15.05 29.13 -7.42
N LEU A 91 -14.82 28.00 -6.75
CA LEU A 91 -13.75 27.85 -5.75
C LEU A 91 -12.32 27.91 -6.36
N LYS A 92 -12.18 27.73 -7.69
CA LYS A 92 -10.90 27.92 -8.40
C LYS A 92 -10.43 29.37 -8.40
N TRP A 93 -11.35 30.33 -8.35
CA TRP A 93 -11.02 31.77 -8.37
C TRP A 93 -10.74 32.35 -6.99
N THR A 94 -11.17 31.70 -5.90
CA THR A 94 -11.02 32.23 -4.54
C THR A 94 -9.67 31.89 -3.88
N GLY A 95 -8.71 31.31 -4.62
CA GLY A 95 -7.37 30.96 -4.10
C GLY A 95 -7.33 29.79 -3.09
N LEU A 96 -8.48 29.34 -2.58
CA LEU A 96 -8.62 28.21 -1.66
C LEU A 96 -8.09 26.89 -2.24
N THR A 97 -8.14 26.75 -3.56
CA THR A 97 -7.64 25.58 -4.31
C THR A 97 -6.12 25.50 -4.37
N CYS A 98 -5.40 26.61 -4.26
CA CYS A 98 -3.94 26.66 -4.33
C CYS A 98 -3.27 25.89 -3.17
N GLY A 99 -3.85 25.98 -1.96
CA GLY A 99 -3.34 25.22 -0.81
C GLY A 99 -3.54 23.71 -0.95
N ILE A 100 -4.72 23.29 -1.44
CA ILE A 100 -5.06 21.88 -1.64
C ILE A 100 -4.21 21.29 -2.77
N GLU A 101 -4.03 22.02 -3.88
CA GLU A 101 -3.21 21.59 -5.01
C GLU A 101 -1.75 21.36 -4.62
N LYS A 102 -1.15 22.27 -3.84
CA LYS A 102 0.21 22.10 -3.31
C LYS A 102 0.34 20.84 -2.45
N SER A 103 -0.62 20.60 -1.54
CA SER A 103 -0.61 19.38 -0.72
C SER A 103 -0.77 18.10 -1.56
N PHE A 104 -1.53 18.14 -2.66
CA PHE A 104 -1.61 17.01 -3.59
C PHE A 104 -0.29 16.77 -4.33
N ILE A 105 0.42 17.83 -4.74
CA ILE A 105 1.74 17.72 -5.38
C ILE A 105 2.75 17.09 -4.40
N GLU A 106 2.83 17.59 -3.17
CA GLU A 106 3.71 17.04 -2.14
C GLU A 106 3.40 15.56 -1.84
N LEU A 107 2.12 15.21 -1.73
CA LEU A 107 1.69 13.82 -1.55
C LEU A 107 2.08 12.95 -2.76
N HIS A 108 1.91 13.47 -3.98
CA HIS A 108 2.29 12.78 -5.21
C HIS A 108 3.79 12.48 -5.22
N GLU A 109 4.63 13.45 -4.86
CA GLU A 109 6.09 13.27 -4.76
C GLU A 109 6.47 12.22 -3.70
N LYS A 110 5.85 12.26 -2.51
CA LYS A 110 6.07 11.25 -1.46
C LYS A 110 5.71 9.84 -1.96
N ARG A 111 4.54 9.69 -2.59
CA ARG A 111 4.06 8.41 -3.13
C ARG A 111 4.97 7.91 -4.25
N ASP A 112 5.37 8.78 -5.16
CA ASP A 112 6.24 8.42 -6.28
C ASP A 112 7.62 7.99 -5.78
N LYS A 113 8.20 8.70 -4.80
CA LYS A 113 9.46 8.29 -4.16
C LYS A 113 9.33 6.93 -3.49
N PHE A 114 8.24 6.69 -2.77
CA PHE A 114 7.97 5.40 -2.13
C PHE A 114 7.90 4.27 -3.15
N MET A 115 7.15 4.45 -4.25
CA MET A 115 7.03 3.45 -5.31
C MET A 115 8.35 3.21 -6.05
N LYS A 116 9.13 4.27 -6.33
CA LYS A 116 10.47 4.14 -6.92
C LYS A 116 11.40 3.30 -6.06
N ASN A 117 11.41 3.51 -4.75
CA ASN A 117 12.22 2.71 -3.83
C ASN A 117 11.83 1.23 -3.86
N LEU A 118 10.52 0.92 -3.90
CA LEU A 118 10.05 -0.46 -4.01
C LEU A 118 10.48 -1.12 -5.33
N ILE A 119 10.40 -0.39 -6.44
CA ILE A 119 10.84 -0.89 -7.75
C ILE A 119 12.35 -1.18 -7.73
N GLU A 120 13.15 -0.27 -7.19
CA GLU A 120 14.61 -0.44 -7.13
C GLU A 120 15.01 -1.63 -6.25
N GLU A 121 14.35 -1.82 -5.10
CA GLU A 121 14.54 -3.00 -4.26
C GLU A 121 14.26 -4.30 -5.01
N HIS A 122 13.19 -4.33 -5.81
CA HIS A 122 12.83 -5.50 -6.61
C HIS A 122 13.83 -5.75 -7.74
N LYS A 123 14.32 -4.69 -8.39
CA LYS A 123 15.35 -4.78 -9.43
C LYS A 123 16.65 -5.35 -8.88
N ASN A 124 17.11 -4.86 -7.74
CA ASN A 124 18.31 -5.38 -7.06
C ASN A 124 18.14 -6.85 -6.68
N ARG A 125 16.98 -7.22 -6.13
CA ARG A 125 16.67 -8.62 -5.79
C ARG A 125 16.71 -9.56 -7.01
N ILE A 126 16.20 -9.13 -8.16
CA ILE A 126 16.25 -9.90 -9.41
C ILE A 126 17.71 -10.10 -9.88
N GLN A 127 18.53 -9.05 -9.78
CA GLN A 127 19.96 -9.12 -10.14
C GLN A 127 20.76 -10.06 -9.23
N ASP A 128 20.50 -10.02 -7.92
CA ASP A 128 21.22 -10.83 -6.93
C ASP A 128 20.80 -12.32 -6.95
N SER A 129 19.60 -12.64 -7.43
CA SER A 129 19.11 -14.02 -7.54
C SER A 129 18.16 -14.18 -8.74
N PRO A 130 18.68 -14.52 -9.93
CA PRO A 130 17.86 -14.68 -11.14
C PRO A 130 16.93 -15.90 -11.09
N SER A 131 16.97 -16.71 -10.03
CA SER A 131 16.24 -17.97 -9.89
C SER A 131 15.44 -18.03 -8.59
N SER A 132 14.35 -17.27 -8.51
CA SER A 132 13.22 -17.62 -7.64
C SER A 132 12.15 -18.37 -8.44
N VAL A 133 12.54 -19.45 -9.11
CA VAL A 133 11.62 -20.42 -9.71
C VAL A 133 10.91 -21.16 -8.56
N GLY A 134 9.88 -20.54 -7.98
CA GLY A 134 9.09 -21.12 -6.90
C GLY A 134 8.37 -20.12 -6.01
N THR A 135 8.83 -18.87 -5.93
CA THR A 135 8.13 -17.81 -5.18
C THR A 135 7.11 -17.14 -6.10
N SER A 136 5.90 -16.89 -5.60
CA SER A 136 4.87 -16.18 -6.34
C SER A 136 5.37 -14.78 -6.71
N ARG A 137 5.61 -14.53 -8.01
CA ARG A 137 6.07 -13.22 -8.50
C ARG A 137 5.18 -12.09 -8.01
N THR A 138 5.79 -10.98 -7.62
CA THR A 138 5.04 -9.75 -7.30
C THR A 138 4.61 -9.04 -8.58
N MET A 139 3.65 -8.12 -8.51
CA MET A 139 3.27 -7.33 -9.68
C MET A 139 4.44 -6.51 -10.22
N ILE A 140 5.30 -5.96 -9.34
CA ILE A 140 6.51 -5.26 -9.74
C ILE A 140 7.43 -6.20 -10.54
N GLU A 141 7.69 -7.41 -10.07
CA GLU A 141 8.51 -8.39 -10.81
C GLU A 141 7.91 -8.76 -12.17
N VAL A 142 6.59 -8.96 -12.23
CA VAL A 142 5.88 -9.26 -13.48
C VAL A 142 5.98 -8.11 -14.49
N LEU A 143 5.94 -6.86 -14.02
CA LEU A 143 6.04 -5.68 -14.89
C LEU A 143 7.48 -5.34 -15.27
N LEU A 144 8.47 -5.76 -14.47
CA LEU A 144 9.88 -5.59 -14.78
C LEU A 144 10.38 -6.65 -15.79
N SER A 145 9.87 -7.89 -15.74
CA SER A 145 10.39 -8.97 -16.59
C SER A 145 10.39 -8.69 -18.10
N PRO A 146 9.34 -8.08 -18.72
CA PRO A 146 9.34 -7.84 -20.16
C PRO A 146 10.33 -6.75 -20.59
N ARG A 147 10.61 -5.77 -19.72
CA ARG A 147 11.57 -4.69 -20.00
C ARG A 147 13.01 -5.19 -20.08
N GLU A 148 13.31 -6.31 -19.42
CA GLU A 148 14.64 -6.92 -19.42
C GLU A 148 14.82 -7.93 -20.56
N THR A 149 13.74 -8.60 -21.00
CA THR A 149 13.78 -9.57 -22.10
C THR A 149 13.63 -8.96 -23.49
N GLU A 150 12.99 -7.79 -23.61
CA GLU A 150 12.74 -7.09 -24.88
C GLU A 150 13.14 -5.60 -24.80
N PRO A 151 14.42 -5.28 -24.52
CA PRO A 151 14.86 -3.90 -24.30
C PRO A 151 14.66 -2.98 -25.53
N GLU A 152 14.56 -3.56 -26.72
CA GLU A 152 14.33 -2.89 -28.01
C GLU A 152 13.02 -2.09 -28.05
N TYR A 153 11.98 -2.50 -27.30
CA TYR A 153 10.64 -1.89 -27.34
C TYR A 153 10.35 -0.89 -26.20
N TYR A 154 11.22 -0.79 -25.20
CA TYR A 154 10.95 -0.06 -23.95
C TYR A 154 11.98 1.03 -23.62
N ARG A 155 12.89 1.34 -24.56
CA ARG A 155 13.88 2.42 -24.46
C ARG A 155 13.28 3.71 -25.02
N ASN A 156 12.70 4.54 -24.15
CA ASN A 156 12.39 5.94 -24.44
C ASN A 156 13.43 6.84 -23.78
#